data_AF-A0A6S7KQP2-F1
#
_entry.id   AF-A0A6S7KQP2-F1
#
_cell.length_a   1.000
_cell.length_b   1.000
_cell.length_c   1.000
_cell.angle_alpha   90.00
_cell.angle_beta   90.00
_cell.angle_gamma   90.00
#
_symmetry.space_group_name_H-M   'P 1'
#
loop_
_entity.id
_entity.type
_entity.pdbx_description
1 polymer ?
#
loop_
_entity_poly.entity_id
_entity_poly.type
_entity_poly.pdbx_seq_one_letter_code
_entity_poly.pdbx_strand_id
1 'polypeptide(L)'
;MDEVAEKLVQQLGGLPLAREQTGAYIKSLPCTIPQYLELYDSQRLRLLNRQKASSVSVYDSPERLAVRTTWHLNFEHIKQTVDDGIAASRFLYASTFLNPNEIQNDIINIGEPPVEDEEFCECVKTTLGRQQVLKLLTDFSLFKETPSSNLSVHHLVQEVILENLNPEEELKSINDAIRMLHYAFRNCSSPDNLFSSKK
;
A
#
# COMPACT_ATOMS: atom_id res chain seq x y z
N MET A 1 0.63 24.23 23.04
CA MET A 1 0.63 23.29 21.91
C MET A 1 1.48 22.11 22.38
N ASP A 2 1.03 20.87 22.18
CA ASP A 2 1.62 19.68 22.82
C ASP A 2 3.03 19.42 22.25
N GLU A 3 4.08 19.54 23.09
CA GLU A 3 5.50 19.42 22.71
C GLU A 3 5.77 18.10 21.96
N VAL A 4 5.04 17.04 22.30
CA VAL A 4 5.15 15.72 21.66
C VAL A 4 4.63 15.76 20.22
N ALA A 5 3.50 16.44 19.99
CA ALA A 5 2.92 16.58 18.65
C ALA A 5 3.81 17.43 17.74
N GLU A 6 4.45 18.48 18.28
CA GLU A 6 5.43 19.29 17.56
C GLU A 6 6.65 18.49 17.15
N LYS A 7 7.20 17.70 18.07
CA LYS A 7 8.33 16.79 17.78
C LYS A 7 7.97 15.80 16.67
N LEU A 8 6.79 15.19 16.73
CA LEU A 8 6.34 14.25 15.69
C LEU A 8 6.24 14.95 14.32
N VAL A 9 5.62 16.12 14.24
CA VAL A 9 5.50 16.88 12.99
C VAL A 9 6.87 17.24 12.41
N GLN A 10 7.84 17.63 13.25
CA GLN A 10 9.21 17.89 12.82
C GLN A 10 9.88 16.63 12.27
N GLN A 11 9.71 15.48 12.93
CA GLN A 11 10.28 14.21 12.48
C GLN A 11 9.68 13.66 11.19
N LEU A 12 8.44 14.03 10.88
CA LEU A 12 7.77 13.70 9.60
C LEU A 12 8.21 14.62 8.45
N GLY A 13 9.07 15.62 8.71
CA GLY A 13 9.67 16.48 7.69
C GLY A 13 8.66 17.37 6.95
N GLY A 14 7.48 17.61 7.51
CA GLY A 14 6.42 18.39 6.86
C GLY A 14 5.77 17.72 5.64
N LEU A 15 6.07 16.45 5.37
CA LEU A 15 5.54 15.72 4.21
C LEU A 15 4.04 15.44 4.37
N PRO A 16 3.20 15.85 3.41
CA PRO A 16 1.76 15.56 3.45
C PRO A 16 1.46 14.06 3.60
N LEU A 17 2.15 13.21 2.84
CA LEU A 17 1.94 11.77 2.88
C LEU A 17 2.28 11.14 4.24
N ALA A 18 3.44 11.45 4.81
CA ALA A 18 3.87 10.87 6.09
C ALA A 18 2.92 11.29 7.23
N ARG A 19 2.40 12.52 7.17
CA ARG A 19 1.38 13.03 8.11
C ARG A 19 0.04 12.33 7.94
N GLU A 20 -0.40 12.13 6.70
CA GLU A 20 -1.63 11.42 6.39
C GLU A 20 -1.58 9.97 6.87
N GLN A 21 -0.50 9.25 6.54
CA GLN A 21 -0.27 7.88 7.00
C GLN A 21 -0.15 7.76 8.53
N THR A 22 0.43 8.76 9.18
CA THR A 22 0.48 8.83 10.66
C THR A 22 -0.91 9.04 11.26
N GLY A 23 -1.68 9.98 10.72
CA GLY A 23 -3.05 10.23 11.15
C GLY A 23 -3.96 9.02 10.91
N ALA A 24 -3.78 8.35 9.77
CA ALA A 24 -4.48 7.12 9.42
C ALA A 24 -4.16 5.99 10.42
N TYR A 25 -2.88 5.78 10.74
CA TYR A 25 -2.48 4.81 11.76
C TYR A 25 -3.13 5.09 13.11
N ILE A 26 -3.02 6.32 13.62
CA ILE A 26 -3.57 6.73 14.93
C ILE A 26 -5.09 6.56 14.96
N LYS A 27 -5.78 6.86 13.86
CA LYS A 27 -7.23 6.71 13.74
C LYS A 27 -7.66 5.24 13.70
N SER A 28 -6.98 4.43 12.89
CA SER A 28 -7.32 3.03 12.64
C SER A 28 -6.89 2.11 13.78
N LEU A 29 -5.85 2.50 14.52
CA LEU A 29 -5.30 1.81 15.68
C LEU A 29 -5.26 2.80 16.85
N PRO A 30 -6.41 3.09 17.49
CA PRO A 30 -6.59 4.19 18.43
C PRO A 30 -5.51 4.26 19.50
N CYS A 31 -4.41 4.95 19.19
CA CYS A 31 -3.25 5.11 20.04
C CYS A 31 -3.00 6.60 20.26
N THR A 32 -2.37 6.93 21.37
CA THR A 32 -2.04 8.32 21.67
C THR A 32 -0.84 8.78 20.86
N ILE A 33 -0.71 10.09 20.63
CA ILE A 33 0.45 10.68 19.92
C ILE A 33 1.79 10.25 20.56
N PRO A 34 1.95 10.24 21.91
CA PRO A 34 3.17 9.70 22.53
C PRO A 34 3.46 8.24 22.19
N GLN A 35 2.45 7.36 22.25
CA GLN A 35 2.61 5.95 21.90
C GLN A 35 3.04 5.77 20.44
N TYR A 36 2.43 6.52 19.52
CA TYR A 36 2.84 6.49 18.12
C TYR A 36 4.28 7.00 17.93
N LEU A 37 4.66 8.08 18.62
CA LEU A 37 6.01 8.61 18.54
C LEU A 37 7.07 7.60 18.99
N GLU A 38 6.80 6.82 20.04
CA GLU A 38 7.69 5.73 20.48
C GLU A 38 7.84 4.64 19.41
N LEU A 39 6.73 4.21 18.79
CA LEU A 39 6.74 3.25 17.68
C LEU A 39 7.53 3.79 16.48
N TYR A 40 7.32 5.05 16.15
CA TYR A 40 8.01 5.74 15.06
C TYR A 40 9.51 5.85 15.31
N ASP A 41 9.94 6.31 16.48
CA ASP A 41 11.35 6.43 16.85
C ASP A 41 12.05 5.06 16.80
N SER A 42 11.41 4.01 17.35
CA SER A 42 11.91 2.63 17.32
C SER A 42 12.08 2.11 15.88
N GLN A 43 11.03 2.27 15.05
CA GLN A 43 11.06 1.80 13.67
C GLN A 43 12.08 2.56 12.83
N ARG A 44 12.17 3.88 13.00
CA ARG A 44 13.14 4.73 12.30
C ARG A 44 14.58 4.31 12.61
N LEU A 45 14.88 4.03 13.88
CA LEU A 45 16.19 3.50 14.29
C LEU A 45 16.48 2.13 13.66
N ARG A 46 15.50 1.24 13.60
CA ARG A 46 15.64 -0.07 12.95
C ARG A 46 15.99 0.05 11.47
N LEU A 47 15.33 0.96 10.75
CA LEU A 47 15.63 1.23 9.33
C LEU A 47 17.02 1.83 9.13
N LEU A 48 17.42 2.80 9.96
CA LEU A 48 18.76 3.39 9.92
C LEU A 48 19.88 2.37 10.19
N ASN A 49 19.64 1.42 11.09
CA ASN A 49 20.62 0.36 11.38
C ASN A 49 20.74 -0.64 10.22
N ARG A 50 19.63 -0.98 9.55
CA ARG A 50 19.68 -1.81 8.32
C ARG A 50 20.44 -1.11 7.20
N GLN A 51 20.23 0.19 7.03
CA GLN A 51 20.96 1.00 6.06
C GLN A 51 22.47 0.99 6.27
N LYS A 52 22.92 1.19 7.51
CA LYS A 52 24.36 1.15 7.83
C LYS A 52 25.01 -0.21 7.52
N ALA A 53 24.25 -1.30 7.61
CA ALA A 53 24.72 -2.64 7.25
C ALA A 53 24.72 -2.90 5.73
N SER A 54 24.06 -2.03 4.94
CA SER A 54 23.90 -2.14 3.49
C SER A 54 24.87 -1.17 2.81
N SER A 55 25.76 -1.65 1.95
CA SER A 55 26.72 -0.80 1.22
C SER A 55 26.10 0.17 0.19
N VAL A 56 24.76 0.20 0.08
CA VAL A 56 24.01 0.81 -1.03
C VAL A 56 23.25 2.09 -0.62
N SER A 57 22.99 2.35 0.68
CA SER A 57 22.08 3.44 1.05
C SER A 57 22.80 4.76 1.38
N VAL A 58 23.26 5.47 0.34
CA VAL A 58 23.82 6.83 0.47
C VAL A 58 22.76 7.93 0.22
N TYR A 59 21.52 7.56 -0.12
CA TYR A 59 20.55 8.51 -0.73
C TYR A 59 19.14 8.58 -0.10
N ASP A 60 18.96 8.20 1.17
CA ASP A 60 17.71 8.52 1.85
C ASP A 60 17.76 9.94 2.40
N SER A 61 17.05 10.86 1.74
CA SER A 61 16.73 12.14 2.35
C SER A 61 15.91 11.90 3.64
N PRO A 62 15.95 12.81 4.63
CA PRO A 62 15.12 12.70 5.84
C PRO A 62 13.64 12.45 5.52
N GLU A 63 13.17 13.00 4.41
CA GLU A 63 11.81 12.85 3.91
C GLU A 63 11.49 11.42 3.46
N ARG A 64 12.36 10.81 2.65
CA ARG A 64 12.22 9.41 2.21
C ARG A 64 12.23 8.47 3.42
N LEU A 65 13.11 8.72 4.39
CA LEU A 65 13.15 7.95 5.64
C LEU A 65 11.85 8.08 6.45
N ALA A 66 11.25 9.27 6.51
CA ALA A 66 9.99 9.49 7.21
C ALA A 66 8.85 8.68 6.57
N VAL A 67 8.68 8.77 5.25
CA VAL A 67 7.67 8.00 4.52
C VAL A 67 7.92 6.50 4.65
N ARG A 68 9.17 6.05 4.56
CA ARG A 68 9.50 4.64 4.73
C ARG A 68 9.16 4.13 6.14
N THR A 69 9.37 4.96 7.15
CA THR A 69 9.03 4.65 8.54
C THR A 69 7.52 4.54 8.72
N THR A 70 6.74 5.53 8.27
CA THR A 70 5.27 5.52 8.39
C THR A 70 4.66 4.41 7.56
N TRP A 71 5.11 4.20 6.33
CA TRP A 71 4.69 3.08 5.49
C TRP A 71 4.90 1.74 6.21
N HIS A 72 6.10 1.51 6.76
CA HIS A 72 6.40 0.24 7.39
C HIS A 72 5.51 -0.03 8.60
N LEU A 73 5.26 0.98 9.45
CA LEU A 73 4.35 0.82 10.58
C LEU A 73 2.93 0.43 10.14
N ASN A 74 2.39 1.13 9.15
CA ASN A 74 1.06 0.84 8.60
C ASN A 74 1.00 -0.55 7.96
N PHE A 75 2.00 -0.88 7.15
CA PHE A 75 2.03 -2.13 6.40
C PHE A 75 2.27 -3.36 7.29
N GLU A 76 3.07 -3.26 8.35
CA GLU A 76 3.19 -4.34 9.34
C GLU A 76 1.84 -4.67 9.99
N HIS A 77 0.99 -3.67 10.23
CA HIS A 77 -0.35 -3.94 10.75
C HIS A 77 -1.25 -4.61 9.72
N ILE A 78 -1.23 -4.16 8.47
CA ILE A 78 -2.01 -4.77 7.38
C ILE A 78 -1.67 -6.25 7.23
N LYS A 79 -0.38 -6.60 7.22
CA LYS A 79 0.08 -8.00 7.15
C LYS A 79 -0.42 -8.87 8.29
N GLN A 80 -0.68 -8.28 9.46
CA GLN A 80 -1.14 -8.98 10.67
C GLN A 80 -2.67 -8.98 10.80
N THR A 81 -3.38 -8.30 9.89
CA THR A 81 -4.85 -8.26 9.90
C THR A 81 -5.40 -9.63 9.49
N VAL A 82 -6.25 -10.20 10.35
CA VAL A 82 -6.88 -11.50 10.13
C VAL A 82 -7.83 -11.42 8.93
N ASP A 83 -7.90 -12.50 8.15
CA ASP A 83 -8.74 -12.71 6.95
C ASP A 83 -8.37 -11.87 5.71
N ASP A 84 -8.10 -10.57 5.88
CA ASP A 84 -7.92 -9.63 4.75
C ASP A 84 -6.46 -9.24 4.50
N GLY A 85 -5.56 -9.50 5.47
CA GLY A 85 -4.18 -9.01 5.46
C GLY A 85 -3.31 -9.58 4.34
N ILE A 86 -3.46 -10.88 4.04
CA ILE A 86 -2.78 -11.55 2.92
C ILE A 86 -3.25 -10.95 1.60
N ALA A 87 -4.56 -10.81 1.43
CA ALA A 87 -5.15 -10.30 0.21
C ALA A 87 -4.72 -8.84 -0.08
N ALA A 88 -4.77 -7.99 0.95
CA ALA A 88 -4.32 -6.61 0.87
C ALA A 88 -2.82 -6.48 0.59
N SER A 89 -2.00 -7.33 1.22
CA SER A 89 -0.54 -7.31 1.01
C SER A 89 -0.16 -7.72 -0.41
N ARG A 90 -0.77 -8.78 -0.95
CA ARG A 90 -0.51 -9.21 -2.32
C ARG A 90 -0.97 -8.17 -3.33
N PHE A 91 -2.16 -7.58 -3.16
CA PHE A 91 -2.61 -6.52 -4.04
C PHE A 91 -1.71 -5.27 -3.97
N LEU A 92 -1.28 -4.85 -2.76
CA LEU A 92 -0.34 -3.74 -2.62
C LEU A 92 0.97 -4.03 -3.37
N TYR A 93 1.52 -5.23 -3.26
CA TYR A 93 2.73 -5.60 -3.97
C TYR A 93 2.53 -5.65 -5.49
N ALA A 94 1.45 -6.25 -5.98
CA ALA A 94 1.11 -6.25 -7.40
C ALA A 94 0.94 -4.81 -7.93
N SER A 95 0.34 -3.93 -7.13
CA SER A 95 0.12 -2.53 -7.50
C SER A 95 1.39 -1.74 -7.77
N THR A 96 2.55 -2.20 -7.29
CA THR A 96 3.84 -1.52 -7.53
C THR A 96 4.25 -1.52 -9.00
N PHE A 97 3.71 -2.43 -9.80
CA PHE A 97 3.96 -2.54 -11.24
C PHE A 97 2.86 -1.90 -12.09
N LEU A 98 1.91 -1.20 -11.46
CA LEU A 98 0.80 -0.51 -12.11
C LEU A 98 1.01 1.01 -12.08
N ASN A 99 0.26 1.73 -12.92
CA ASN A 99 0.28 3.19 -12.89
C ASN A 99 -0.21 3.71 -11.51
N PRO A 100 0.62 4.43 -10.74
CA PRO A 100 0.27 4.86 -9.39
C PRO A 100 -0.96 5.77 -9.31
N ASN A 101 -1.27 6.51 -10.38
CA ASN A 101 -2.30 7.55 -10.32
C ASN A 101 -3.71 7.02 -10.63
N GLU A 102 -3.81 5.87 -11.29
CA GLU A 102 -5.08 5.34 -11.76
C GLU A 102 -5.05 3.81 -11.90
N ILE A 103 -5.37 3.14 -10.80
CA ILE A 103 -5.52 1.69 -10.71
C ILE A 103 -7.02 1.40 -10.60
N GLN A 104 -7.58 0.68 -11.57
CA GLN A 104 -9.00 0.35 -11.55
C GLN A 104 -9.32 -0.67 -10.45
N ASN A 105 -10.47 -0.53 -9.77
CA ASN A 105 -10.90 -1.46 -8.73
C ASN A 105 -11.03 -2.90 -9.24
N ASP A 106 -11.37 -3.07 -10.53
CA ASP A 106 -11.52 -4.38 -11.16
C ASP A 106 -10.20 -5.17 -11.24
N ILE A 107 -9.05 -4.53 -10.99
CA ILE A 107 -7.76 -5.22 -10.84
C ILE A 107 -7.71 -6.06 -9.56
N ILE A 108 -8.50 -5.74 -8.53
CA ILE A 108 -8.65 -6.62 -7.36
C ILE A 108 -9.53 -7.81 -7.76
N ASN A 109 -8.90 -8.87 -8.25
CA ASN A 109 -9.56 -10.06 -8.76
C ASN A 109 -8.68 -11.30 -8.61
N ILE A 110 -9.21 -12.48 -8.96
CA ILE A 110 -8.54 -13.77 -8.79
C ILE A 110 -7.32 -13.99 -9.70
N GLY A 111 -7.19 -13.22 -10.79
CA GLY A 111 -6.20 -13.43 -11.85
C GLY A 111 -6.57 -14.52 -12.86
N GLU A 112 -5.98 -14.44 -14.06
CA GLU A 112 -6.07 -15.47 -15.10
C GLU A 112 -4.67 -15.78 -15.68
N PRO A 113 -4.08 -16.96 -15.46
CA PRO A 113 -4.52 -17.99 -14.51
C PRO A 113 -4.60 -17.44 -13.07
N PRO A 114 -5.30 -18.11 -12.15
CA PRO A 114 -5.43 -17.64 -10.77
C PRO A 114 -4.09 -17.33 -10.11
N VAL A 115 -4.07 -16.31 -9.26
CA VAL A 115 -2.93 -16.02 -8.38
C VAL A 115 -2.62 -17.25 -7.54
N GLU A 116 -1.33 -17.54 -7.35
CA GLU A 116 -0.84 -18.71 -6.60
C GLU A 116 -0.97 -18.51 -5.09
N ASP A 117 -2.21 -18.37 -4.63
CA ASP A 117 -2.59 -18.13 -3.24
C ASP A 117 -4.09 -18.37 -3.06
N GLU A 118 -4.44 -19.45 -2.36
CA GLU A 118 -5.84 -19.85 -2.18
C GLU A 118 -6.61 -18.86 -1.31
N GLU A 119 -5.98 -18.34 -0.24
CA GLU A 119 -6.60 -17.39 0.68
C GLU A 119 -6.89 -16.05 -0.01
N PHE A 120 -5.92 -15.53 -0.78
CA PHE A 120 -6.14 -14.39 -1.66
C PHE A 120 -7.32 -14.64 -2.60
N CYS A 121 -7.33 -15.78 -3.29
CA CYS A 121 -8.38 -16.10 -4.26
C CYS A 121 -9.76 -16.18 -3.60
N GLU A 122 -9.89 -16.84 -2.46
CA GLU A 122 -11.17 -16.92 -1.73
C GLU A 122 -11.66 -15.53 -1.28
N CYS A 123 -10.76 -14.69 -0.77
CA CYS A 123 -11.10 -13.32 -0.38
C CYS A 123 -11.65 -12.51 -1.58
N VAL A 124 -10.90 -12.45 -2.68
CA VAL A 124 -11.24 -11.57 -3.82
C VAL A 124 -12.30 -12.13 -4.77
N LYS A 125 -12.71 -13.42 -4.62
CA LYS A 125 -13.85 -13.99 -5.36
C LYS A 125 -15.16 -13.29 -5.04
N THR A 126 -15.30 -12.74 -3.83
CA THR A 126 -16.53 -12.08 -3.40
C THR A 126 -16.42 -10.56 -3.55
N THR A 127 -17.54 -9.89 -3.78
CA THR A 127 -17.56 -8.41 -3.79
C THR A 127 -17.21 -7.84 -2.42
N LEU A 128 -17.61 -8.52 -1.33
CA LEU A 128 -17.32 -8.09 0.03
C LEU A 128 -15.81 -8.13 0.33
N GLY A 129 -15.12 -9.24 0.03
CA GLY A 129 -13.68 -9.35 0.27
C GLY A 129 -12.87 -8.35 -0.54
N ARG A 130 -13.25 -8.09 -1.81
CA ARG A 130 -12.64 -7.01 -2.61
C ARG A 130 -12.80 -5.63 -1.95
N GLN A 131 -13.98 -5.34 -1.39
CA GLN A 131 -14.23 -4.10 -0.66
C GLN A 131 -13.45 -4.04 0.66
N GLN A 132 -13.28 -5.17 1.36
CA GLN A 132 -12.48 -5.24 2.59
C GLN A 132 -11.00 -4.98 2.32
N VAL A 133 -10.44 -5.58 1.27
CA VAL A 133 -9.06 -5.31 0.80
C VAL A 133 -8.86 -3.82 0.52
N LEU A 134 -9.78 -3.23 -0.25
CA LEU A 134 -9.73 -1.81 -0.56
C LEU A 134 -9.82 -0.94 0.70
N LYS A 135 -10.78 -1.25 1.56
CA LYS A 135 -11.00 -0.54 2.82
C LYS A 135 -9.76 -0.59 3.70
N LEU A 136 -9.14 -1.76 3.86
CA LEU A 136 -7.94 -1.93 4.68
C LEU A 136 -6.78 -1.08 4.18
N LEU A 137 -6.56 -1.04 2.86
CA LEU A 137 -5.49 -0.26 2.25
C LEU A 137 -5.73 1.27 2.31
N THR A 138 -6.99 1.70 2.23
CA THR A 138 -7.37 3.11 2.30
C THR A 138 -7.45 3.64 3.74
N ASP A 139 -7.86 2.81 4.71
CA ASP A 139 -7.89 3.13 6.14
C ASP A 139 -6.50 3.50 6.71
N PHE A 140 -5.43 2.99 6.09
CA PHE A 140 -4.04 3.31 6.43
C PHE A 140 -3.37 4.31 5.46
N SER A 141 -4.15 4.90 4.55
CA SER A 141 -3.68 5.87 3.54
C SER A 141 -2.50 5.36 2.70
N LEU A 142 -2.46 4.05 2.44
CA LEU A 142 -1.55 3.47 1.45
C LEU A 142 -2.11 3.65 0.04
N PHE A 143 -3.44 3.60 -0.07
CA PHE A 143 -4.19 3.98 -1.27
C PHE A 143 -5.16 5.11 -0.97
N LYS A 144 -5.60 5.79 -2.03
CA LYS A 144 -6.69 6.75 -2.01
C LYS A 144 -7.64 6.46 -3.15
N GLU A 145 -8.94 6.57 -2.87
CA GLU A 145 -9.94 6.58 -3.92
C GLU A 145 -9.90 7.92 -4.68
N THR A 146 -9.93 7.83 -6.00
CA THR A 146 -10.05 8.97 -6.90
C THR A 146 -11.53 9.35 -7.08
N PRO A 147 -11.84 10.55 -7.60
CA PRO A 147 -13.21 10.92 -7.93
C PRO A 147 -13.91 10.02 -8.95
N SER A 148 -13.13 9.29 -9.77
CA SER A 148 -13.62 8.31 -10.74
C SER A 148 -13.86 6.92 -10.15
N SER A 149 -13.79 6.78 -8.82
CA SER A 149 -13.83 5.49 -8.12
C SER A 149 -12.69 4.54 -8.53
N ASN A 150 -11.59 5.08 -9.03
CA ASN A 150 -10.33 4.34 -9.20
C ASN A 150 -9.49 4.51 -7.93
N LEU A 151 -8.35 3.82 -7.89
CA LEU A 151 -7.39 3.88 -6.81
C LEU A 151 -6.14 4.63 -7.27
N SER A 152 -5.54 5.33 -6.34
CA SER A 152 -4.22 5.91 -6.49
C SER A 152 -3.35 5.48 -5.32
N VAL A 153 -2.09 5.17 -5.61
CA VAL A 153 -1.03 4.91 -4.63
C VAL A 153 0.04 5.96 -4.83
N HIS A 154 0.59 6.49 -3.74
CA HIS A 154 1.64 7.49 -3.86
C HIS A 154 2.90 6.86 -4.47
N HIS A 155 3.52 7.48 -5.48
CA HIS A 155 4.69 6.90 -6.17
C HIS A 155 5.82 6.52 -5.19
N LEU A 156 6.10 7.34 -4.18
CA LEU A 156 7.08 7.01 -3.12
C LEU A 156 6.72 5.75 -2.32
N VAL A 157 5.44 5.41 -2.17
CA VAL A 157 5.03 4.13 -1.55
C VAL A 157 5.42 2.96 -2.45
N GLN A 158 5.17 3.04 -3.77
CA GLN A 158 5.62 2.01 -4.71
C GLN A 158 7.15 1.88 -4.73
N GLU A 159 7.88 3.00 -4.79
CA GLU A 159 9.35 3.01 -4.73
C GLU A 159 9.87 2.33 -3.46
N VAL A 160 9.30 2.68 -2.30
CA VAL A 160 9.66 2.06 -1.02
C VAL A 160 9.39 0.56 -1.03
N ILE A 161 8.25 0.11 -1.58
CA ILE A 161 7.96 -1.33 -1.64
C ILE A 161 8.99 -2.03 -2.52
N LEU A 162 9.22 -1.53 -3.73
CA LEU A 162 10.20 -2.09 -4.67
C LEU A 162 11.60 -2.20 -4.06
N GLU A 163 12.05 -1.18 -3.31
CA GLU A 163 13.33 -1.20 -2.58
C GLU A 163 13.40 -2.29 -1.50
N ASN A 164 12.26 -2.78 -0.98
CA ASN A 164 12.19 -3.78 0.08
C ASN A 164 11.88 -5.19 -0.43
N LEU A 165 11.48 -5.37 -1.70
CA LEU A 165 11.24 -6.70 -2.26
C LEU A 165 12.57 -7.39 -2.57
N ASN A 166 12.66 -8.67 -2.21
CA ASN A 166 13.72 -9.52 -2.75
C ASN A 166 13.37 -9.98 -4.19
N PRO A 167 14.33 -10.52 -4.96
CA PRO A 167 14.07 -10.90 -6.36
C PRO A 167 12.94 -11.91 -6.57
N GLU A 168 12.71 -12.81 -5.59
CA GLU A 168 11.60 -13.77 -5.66
C GLU A 168 10.24 -13.10 -5.41
N GLU A 169 10.17 -12.21 -4.42
CA GLU A 169 8.98 -11.41 -4.13
C GLU A 169 8.65 -10.46 -5.27
N GLU A 170 9.66 -9.83 -5.89
CA GLU A 170 9.50 -8.98 -7.07
C GLU A 170 8.88 -9.78 -8.23
N LEU A 171 9.44 -10.96 -8.54
CA LEU A 171 8.93 -11.84 -9.58
C LEU A 171 7.51 -12.33 -9.30
N LYS A 172 7.18 -12.63 -8.04
CA LYS A 172 5.81 -12.99 -7.65
C LYS A 172 4.85 -11.82 -7.84
N SER A 173 5.25 -10.63 -7.42
CA SER A 173 4.44 -9.41 -7.49
C SER A 173 4.13 -8.98 -8.92
N ILE A 174 5.12 -9.06 -9.82
CA ILE A 174 4.88 -8.77 -11.25
C ILE A 174 3.99 -9.83 -11.91
N ASN A 175 4.15 -11.11 -11.56
CA ASN A 175 3.27 -12.17 -12.05
C ASN A 175 1.82 -11.98 -11.59
N ASP A 176 1.63 -11.64 -10.31
CA ASP A 176 0.32 -11.32 -9.74
C ASP A 176 -0.33 -10.15 -10.49
N ALA A 177 0.42 -9.06 -10.73
CA ALA A 177 -0.05 -7.90 -11.49
C ALA A 177 -0.49 -8.27 -12.92
N ILE A 178 0.32 -9.08 -13.62
CA ILE A 178 0.01 -9.54 -14.99
C ILE A 178 -1.26 -10.41 -15.00
N ARG A 179 -1.39 -11.35 -14.06
CA ARG A 179 -2.57 -12.23 -13.96
C ARG A 179 -3.83 -11.43 -13.68
N MET A 180 -3.77 -10.48 -12.76
CA MET A 180 -4.89 -9.60 -12.41
C MET A 180 -5.30 -8.71 -13.59
N LEU A 181 -4.33 -8.13 -14.29
CA LEU A 181 -4.58 -7.34 -15.51
C LEU A 181 -5.21 -8.20 -16.61
N HIS A 182 -4.67 -9.40 -16.85
CA HIS A 182 -5.20 -10.30 -17.87
C HIS A 182 -6.66 -10.67 -17.60
N TYR A 183 -6.97 -11.05 -16.35
CA TYR A 183 -8.35 -11.31 -15.93
C TYR A 183 -9.25 -10.09 -16.15
N ALA A 184 -8.81 -8.90 -15.72
CA ALA A 184 -9.59 -7.68 -15.90
C ALA A 184 -9.85 -7.43 -17.39
N PHE A 185 -8.84 -7.48 -18.26
CA PHE A 185 -9.03 -7.30 -19.70
C PHE A 185 -9.99 -8.31 -20.34
N ARG A 186 -9.99 -9.56 -19.87
CA ARG A 186 -10.88 -10.62 -20.36
C ARG A 186 -12.34 -10.41 -19.95
N ASN A 187 -12.55 -9.76 -18.80
CA ASN A 187 -13.87 -9.52 -18.22
C ASN A 187 -14.37 -8.07 -18.39
N CYS A 188 -13.52 -7.17 -18.88
CA CYS A 188 -13.94 -5.83 -19.28
C CYS A 188 -14.89 -5.91 -20.48
N SER A 189 -15.89 -5.04 -20.48
CA SER A 189 -16.71 -4.81 -21.67
C SER A 189 -15.81 -4.32 -22.81
N SER A 190 -16.00 -4.86 -24.03
CA SER A 190 -15.33 -4.35 -25.23
C SER A 190 -15.41 -2.82 -25.27
N PRO A 191 -14.34 -2.11 -25.68
CA PRO A 191 -14.37 -0.65 -25.86
C PRO A 191 -15.61 -0.18 -26.63
N ASP A 192 -16.07 -0.93 -27.63
CA ASP A 192 -17.26 -0.61 -28.42
C ASP A 192 -18.56 -0.56 -27.59
N ASN A 193 -18.66 -1.38 -26.53
CA ASN A 193 -19.80 -1.40 -25.62
C ASN A 193 -19.76 -0.22 -24.62
N LEU A 194 -18.56 0.29 -24.29
CA LEU A 194 -18.38 1.46 -23.42
C LEU A 194 -18.79 2.77 -24.09
N PHE A 195 -18.66 2.86 -25.43
CA PHE A 195 -19.14 4.02 -26.20
C PHE A 195 -20.64 3.94 -26.53
N SER A 196 -21.25 2.76 -26.39
CA SER A 196 -22.67 2.51 -26.68
C SER A 196 -23.60 2.85 -25.52
N SER A 197 -23.09 2.90 -24.28
CA SER A 197 -23.88 3.18 -23.06
C SER A 197 -24.08 4.66 -22.74
N LYS A 198 -23.57 5.57 -23.58
CA LYS A 198 -23.72 7.03 -23.47
C LYS A 198 -24.73 7.64 -24.46
N LYS A 199 -25.74 6.88 -24.91
CA LYS A 199 -26.84 7.39 -25.74
C LYS A 199 -28.18 7.34 -25.01
#